data_AF-A0A4D8RYU4-F1
#
_entry.id   AF-A0A4D8RYU4-F1
#
_cell.length_a   1.000
_cell.length_b   1.000
_cell.length_c   1.000
_cell.angle_alpha   90.00
_cell.angle_beta   90.00
_cell.angle_gamma   90.00
#
_symmetry.space_group_name_H-M   'P 1'
#
loop_
_entity.id
_entity.type
_entity.pdbx_description
1 polymer ?
#
loop_
_entity_poly.entity_id
_entity_poly.type
_entity_poly.pdbx_seq_one_letter_code
_entity_poly.pdbx_strand_id
1 'polypeptide(L)'
;MAKGKKKNEKESRLIYIPFIALLLVIALFIGLSFRTSVSTSAQSAFTNLVKVSSTDYAPNGTTQVYFISWYGCPYGATLSWPLYVALSNYGNLTVIPHYSVAEPDLANGAPIPGLLFQRFTPSSNVQFHFYYIYNQYLNATPSGQPVNNADRVQVGLNELENMTPSWVVNLVEQYQLSETQVVYNGNQVPIAMGSSEPHLVTTLIISGPGGTWIMLGYPKSLPPSEVVSINGNSTQLLNEIESGHVPSPIESTAQQILQIIQQASGS
;
A
#
# COMPACT_ATOMS: atom_id res chain seq x y z
N MET A 1 86.44 25.91 0.05
CA MET A 1 85.01 26.21 -0.17
C MET A 1 84.25 24.91 -0.34
N ALA A 2 83.13 24.79 0.36
CA ALA A 2 82.38 23.56 0.63
C ALA A 2 81.45 23.12 -0.52
N LYS A 3 81.14 21.82 -0.58
CA LYS A 3 79.87 21.30 -1.11
C LYS A 3 79.34 20.22 -0.17
N GLY A 4 78.21 20.54 0.48
CA GLY A 4 77.54 19.71 1.47
C GLY A 4 76.85 18.48 0.87
N LYS A 5 76.87 17.38 1.63
CA LYS A 5 76.16 16.13 1.34
C LYS A 5 74.67 16.27 1.65
N LYS A 6 73.83 15.82 0.72
CA LYS A 6 72.37 15.66 0.85
C LYS A 6 72.03 14.64 1.94
N LYS A 7 71.19 15.04 2.89
CA LYS A 7 70.41 14.18 3.77
C LYS A 7 69.04 14.83 3.90
N ASN A 8 67.98 14.07 3.56
CA ASN A 8 66.56 14.27 3.92
C ASN A 8 65.63 13.99 2.72
N GLU A 9 65.20 12.74 2.60
CA GLU A 9 64.06 12.41 1.72
C GLU A 9 63.15 11.29 2.26
N LYS A 10 63.46 10.72 3.43
CA LYS A 10 62.65 9.63 4.04
C LYS A 10 61.83 10.05 5.26
N GLU A 11 62.13 11.17 5.91
CA GLU A 11 61.40 11.60 7.11
C GLU A 11 60.09 12.36 6.80
N SER A 12 59.94 12.88 5.58
CA SER A 12 58.76 13.65 5.20
C SER A 12 57.51 12.79 4.96
N ARG A 13 57.65 11.50 4.62
CA ARG A 13 56.48 10.63 4.31
C ARG A 13 55.78 10.07 5.55
N LEU A 14 56.46 9.92 6.68
CA LEU A 14 55.85 9.39 7.92
C LEU A 14 54.95 10.41 8.63
N ILE A 15 55.19 11.71 8.43
CA ILE A 15 54.40 12.78 9.08
C ILE A 15 52.98 12.88 8.50
N TYR A 16 52.78 12.51 7.22
CA TYR A 16 51.45 12.58 6.58
C TYR A 16 50.56 11.36 6.86
N ILE A 17 51.13 10.24 7.32
CA ILE A 17 50.39 9.02 7.66
C ILE A 17 49.26 9.28 8.67
N PRO A 18 49.47 9.98 9.81
CA PRO A 18 48.39 10.28 10.74
C PRO A 18 47.30 11.19 10.14
N PHE A 19 47.66 12.11 9.23
CA PHE A 19 46.69 13.00 8.57
C PHE A 19 45.82 12.27 7.54
N ILE A 20 46.41 11.35 6.76
CA ILE A 20 45.68 10.53 5.78
C ILE A 20 44.75 9.55 6.49
N ALA A 21 45.21 8.93 7.59
CA ALA A 21 44.38 8.06 8.41
C ALA A 21 43.20 8.82 9.04
N LEU A 22 43.44 10.04 9.53
CA LEU A 22 42.39 10.90 10.08
C LEU A 22 41.36 11.31 9.02
N LEU A 23 41.80 11.66 7.81
CA LEU A 23 40.90 11.98 6.69
C LEU A 23 40.05 10.77 6.27
N LEU A 24 40.61 9.56 6.27
CA LEU A 24 39.84 8.34 5.99
C LEU A 24 38.82 8.03 7.09
N VAL A 25 39.16 8.25 8.36
CA VAL A 25 38.23 8.09 9.48
C VAL A 25 37.14 9.16 9.42
N ILE A 26 37.47 10.42 9.11
CA ILE A 26 36.48 11.48 8.90
C ILE A 26 35.58 11.16 7.70
N ALA A 27 36.13 10.70 6.57
CA ALA A 27 35.34 10.28 5.41
C ALA A 27 34.46 9.07 5.71
N LEU A 28 34.91 8.13 6.55
CA LEU A 28 34.12 7.00 7.01
C LEU A 28 33.00 7.45 7.98
N PHE A 29 33.29 8.35 8.92
CA PHE A 29 32.30 8.89 9.85
C PHE A 29 31.30 9.80 9.14
N ILE A 30 31.72 10.61 8.18
CA ILE A 30 30.83 11.42 7.33
C ILE A 30 30.01 10.49 6.41
N GLY A 31 30.62 9.49 5.78
CA GLY A 31 29.94 8.49 4.95
C GLY A 31 28.95 7.60 5.72
N LEU A 32 29.21 7.34 7.01
CA LEU A 32 28.28 6.65 7.92
C LEU A 32 27.23 7.60 8.49
N SER A 33 27.55 8.87 8.74
CA SER A 33 26.61 9.87 9.27
C SER A 33 25.61 10.38 8.23
N PHE A 34 25.89 10.18 6.93
CA PHE A 34 24.93 10.42 5.85
C PHE A 34 24.01 9.22 5.55
N ARG A 35 24.11 8.12 6.30
CA ARG A 35 22.95 7.24 6.51
C ARG A 35 22.11 7.77 7.65
N THR A 36 21.70 9.04 7.54
CA THR A 36 20.41 9.41 8.10
C THR A 36 19.41 8.56 7.36
N SER A 37 19.01 7.44 7.98
CA SER A 37 17.69 6.89 7.76
C SER A 37 16.77 8.09 7.91
N VAL A 38 16.31 8.60 6.78
CA VAL A 38 15.29 9.62 6.73
C VAL A 38 14.09 8.94 7.37
N SER A 39 13.95 9.13 8.68
CA SER A 39 12.66 9.16 9.34
C SER A 39 11.99 10.44 8.84
N THR A 40 11.67 10.46 7.54
CA THR A 40 10.42 11.06 7.12
C THR A 40 9.42 10.44 8.07
N SER A 41 8.79 11.28 8.89
CA SER A 41 7.54 10.93 9.55
C SER A 41 6.65 10.36 8.46
N ALA A 42 6.68 9.04 8.28
CA ALA A 42 6.02 8.41 7.18
C ALA A 42 4.56 8.76 7.38
N GLN A 43 3.96 9.44 6.39
CA GLN A 43 2.52 9.45 6.28
C GLN A 43 2.11 7.99 6.52
N SER A 44 1.32 7.73 7.57
CA SER A 44 0.89 6.36 7.85
C SER A 44 0.30 5.80 6.56
N ALA A 45 0.65 4.57 6.20
CA ALA A 45 0.05 3.88 5.06
C ALA A 45 -1.48 3.81 5.20
N PHE A 46 -2.01 4.04 6.41
CA PHE A 46 -3.42 4.25 6.62
C PHE A 46 -3.93 5.49 5.88
N THR A 47 -4.82 5.25 4.93
CA THR A 47 -5.51 6.21 4.07
C THR A 47 -4.65 7.01 3.09
N ASN A 48 -3.35 6.73 3.03
CA ASN A 48 -2.42 7.40 2.12
C ASN A 48 -1.63 6.34 1.36
N LEU A 49 -1.47 6.57 0.06
CA LEU A 49 -0.66 5.70 -0.78
C LEU A 49 0.80 6.14 -0.69
N VAL A 50 1.63 5.31 -0.07
CA VAL A 50 3.01 5.65 0.30
C VAL A 50 4.00 4.72 -0.37
N LYS A 51 5.12 5.28 -0.84
CA LYS A 51 6.22 4.47 -1.38
C LYS A 51 6.95 3.79 -0.22
N VAL A 52 6.96 2.46 -0.23
CA VAL A 52 7.51 1.64 0.84
C VAL A 52 8.86 1.02 0.49
N SER A 53 9.15 0.90 -0.80
CA SER A 53 10.40 0.35 -1.28
C SER A 53 10.75 0.89 -2.66
N SER A 54 12.04 0.97 -2.97
CA SER A 54 12.54 1.15 -4.33
C SER A 54 12.67 -0.17 -5.09
N THR A 55 12.40 -1.31 -4.44
CA THR A 55 12.44 -2.63 -5.06
C THR A 55 11.22 -2.84 -5.97
N ASP A 56 11.50 -3.38 -7.15
CA ASP A 56 10.52 -3.97 -8.05
C ASP A 56 10.24 -5.42 -7.61
N TYR A 57 9.05 -5.68 -7.06
CA TYR A 57 8.61 -7.05 -6.74
C TYR A 57 7.74 -7.64 -7.85
N ALA A 58 7.44 -6.88 -8.90
CA ALA A 58 6.71 -7.37 -10.05
C ALA A 58 7.61 -8.24 -10.94
N PRO A 59 7.01 -9.17 -11.71
CA PRO A 59 7.71 -9.78 -12.84
C PRO A 59 8.27 -8.71 -13.79
N ASN A 60 9.46 -8.95 -14.32
CA ASN A 60 10.17 -8.01 -15.20
C ASN A 60 9.26 -7.42 -16.29
N GLY A 61 9.24 -6.08 -16.37
CA GLY A 61 8.50 -5.34 -17.39
C GLY A 61 7.00 -5.21 -17.13
N THR A 62 6.51 -5.66 -15.98
CA THR A 62 5.10 -5.54 -15.58
C THR A 62 4.93 -4.63 -14.38
N THR A 63 3.71 -4.13 -14.19
CA THR A 63 3.29 -3.46 -12.96
C THR A 63 2.13 -4.25 -12.37
N GLN A 64 2.24 -4.59 -11.09
CA GLN A 64 1.27 -5.43 -10.41
C GLN A 64 0.50 -4.60 -9.40
N VAL A 65 -0.82 -4.64 -9.49
CA VAL A 65 -1.75 -3.98 -8.57
C VAL A 65 -2.50 -5.07 -7.81
N TYR A 66 -2.35 -5.10 -6.50
CA TYR A 66 -3.04 -6.04 -5.61
C TYR A 66 -4.05 -5.28 -4.76
N PHE A 67 -5.32 -5.66 -4.85
CA PHE A 67 -6.40 -5.21 -3.98
C PHE A 67 -6.82 -6.36 -3.08
N ILE A 68 -6.53 -6.25 -1.79
CA ILE A 68 -6.85 -7.27 -0.79
C ILE A 68 -7.92 -6.68 0.12
N SER A 69 -9.06 -7.35 0.23
CA SER A 69 -10.19 -6.90 1.04
C SER A 69 -11.03 -8.09 1.48
N TRP A 70 -12.24 -7.85 1.95
CA TRP A 70 -13.22 -8.88 2.25
C TRP A 70 -14.58 -8.45 1.75
N TYR A 71 -15.50 -9.40 1.54
CA TYR A 71 -16.74 -9.13 0.80
C TYR A 71 -17.51 -7.95 1.40
N GLY A 72 -17.71 -7.93 2.71
CA GLY A 72 -18.47 -6.89 3.38
C GLY A 72 -17.68 -5.65 3.80
N CYS A 73 -16.44 -5.45 3.36
CA CYS A 73 -15.58 -4.38 3.89
C CYS A 73 -16.06 -2.97 3.48
N PRO A 74 -16.34 -2.05 4.43
CA PRO A 74 -16.63 -0.66 4.09
C PRO A 74 -15.47 0.06 3.41
N TYR A 75 -14.23 -0.23 3.83
CA TYR A 75 -13.03 0.35 3.24
C TYR A 75 -12.79 -0.18 1.82
N GLY A 76 -13.02 -1.48 1.61
CA GLY A 76 -12.97 -2.11 0.30
C GLY A 76 -14.02 -1.56 -0.66
N ALA A 77 -15.27 -1.44 -0.21
CA ALA A 77 -16.36 -0.84 -0.97
C ALA A 77 -16.01 0.60 -1.40
N THR A 78 -15.47 1.41 -0.48
CA THR A 78 -15.04 2.79 -0.75
C THR A 78 -13.95 2.85 -1.82
N LEU A 79 -12.88 2.05 -1.67
CA LEU A 79 -11.74 2.05 -2.59
C LEU A 79 -12.07 1.45 -3.96
N SER A 80 -13.07 0.56 -4.04
CA SER A 80 -13.42 -0.12 -5.29
C SER A 80 -13.80 0.83 -6.43
N TRP A 81 -14.42 1.98 -6.14
CA TRP A 81 -14.82 2.97 -7.14
C TRP A 81 -13.64 3.65 -7.84
N PRO A 82 -12.75 4.39 -7.14
CA PRO A 82 -11.64 5.03 -7.81
C PRO A 82 -10.66 4.01 -8.41
N LEU A 83 -10.57 2.81 -7.83
CA LEU A 83 -9.76 1.73 -8.38
C LEU A 83 -10.32 1.19 -9.69
N TYR A 84 -11.64 1.00 -9.79
CA TYR A 84 -12.33 0.63 -11.04
C TYR A 84 -12.07 1.66 -12.15
N VAL A 85 -12.24 2.95 -11.84
CA VAL A 85 -12.00 4.04 -12.80
C VAL A 85 -10.53 4.09 -13.23
N ALA A 86 -9.59 4.00 -12.31
CA ALA A 86 -8.16 4.04 -12.62
C ALA A 86 -7.74 2.85 -13.51
N LEU A 87 -8.13 1.63 -13.14
CA LEU A 87 -7.71 0.41 -13.83
C LEU A 87 -8.42 0.17 -15.17
N SER A 88 -9.56 0.83 -15.41
CA SER A 88 -10.21 0.82 -16.74
C SER A 88 -9.32 1.41 -17.85
N ASN A 89 -8.28 2.19 -17.50
CA ASN A 89 -7.27 2.66 -18.44
C ASN A 89 -6.27 1.57 -18.89
N TYR A 90 -6.25 0.43 -18.20
CA TYR A 90 -5.24 -0.62 -18.40
C TYR A 90 -5.82 -1.98 -18.81
N GLY A 91 -7.14 -2.07 -18.91
CA GLY A 91 -7.81 -3.29 -19.32
C GLY A 91 -9.32 -3.23 -19.09
N ASN A 92 -9.99 -4.33 -19.39
CA ASN A 92 -11.42 -4.47 -19.16
C ASN A 92 -11.70 -5.12 -17.80
N LEU A 93 -12.57 -4.52 -17.00
CA LEU A 93 -12.99 -4.99 -15.69
C LEU A 93 -14.42 -5.53 -15.76
N THR A 94 -14.64 -6.71 -15.20
CA THR A 94 -15.99 -7.19 -14.87
C THR A 94 -16.20 -7.02 -13.38
N VAL A 95 -17.26 -6.32 -13.00
CA VAL A 95 -17.62 -6.03 -11.61
C VAL A 95 -19.09 -6.35 -11.37
N ILE A 96 -19.46 -6.55 -10.10
CA ILE A 96 -20.86 -6.56 -9.68
C ILE A 96 -21.09 -5.46 -8.63
N PRO A 97 -22.20 -4.72 -8.71
CA PRO A 97 -22.60 -3.80 -7.66
C PRO A 97 -22.78 -4.53 -6.32
N HIS A 98 -22.36 -3.88 -5.24
CA HIS A 98 -22.32 -4.46 -3.90
C HIS A 98 -22.54 -3.40 -2.81
N TYR A 99 -22.72 -3.85 -1.57
CA TYR A 99 -22.81 -3.00 -0.38
C TYR A 99 -22.04 -3.64 0.78
N SER A 100 -21.21 -2.85 1.46
CA SER A 100 -20.54 -3.30 2.68
C SER A 100 -21.53 -3.67 3.79
N VAL A 101 -21.02 -4.25 4.88
CA VAL A 101 -21.77 -4.23 6.14
C VAL A 101 -21.95 -2.78 6.62
N ALA A 102 -23.01 -2.55 7.40
CA ALA A 102 -23.21 -1.30 8.11
C ALA A 102 -22.36 -1.29 9.39
N GLU A 103 -21.56 -0.25 9.58
CA GLU A 103 -20.79 -0.03 10.81
C GLU A 103 -21.25 1.28 11.45
N PRO A 104 -21.70 1.30 12.73
CA PRO A 104 -22.25 2.51 13.36
C PRO A 104 -21.32 3.73 13.28
N ASP A 105 -20.01 3.49 13.35
CA ASP A 105 -18.98 4.52 13.41
C ASP A 105 -18.54 5.02 12.01
N LEU A 106 -19.05 4.39 10.93
CA LEU A 106 -18.76 4.76 9.55
C LEU A 106 -20.02 5.23 8.84
N ALA A 107 -19.93 6.37 8.14
CA ALA A 107 -21.01 6.92 7.32
C ALA A 107 -22.40 6.95 8.02
N ASN A 108 -22.43 7.26 9.32
CA ASN A 108 -23.64 7.27 10.15
C ASN A 108 -24.41 5.93 10.16
N GLY A 109 -23.69 4.80 10.09
CA GLY A 109 -24.30 3.47 10.11
C GLY A 109 -24.89 3.02 8.77
N ALA A 110 -24.66 3.77 7.69
CA ALA A 110 -25.10 3.36 6.35
C ALA A 110 -24.14 2.31 5.74
N PRO A 111 -24.65 1.25 5.09
CA PRO A 111 -23.85 0.44 4.19
C PRO A 111 -23.21 1.30 3.09
N ILE A 112 -21.94 1.04 2.80
CA ILE A 112 -21.21 1.77 1.75
C ILE A 112 -21.46 1.07 0.42
N PRO A 113 -21.98 1.77 -0.61
CA PRO A 113 -22.07 1.19 -1.94
C PRO A 113 -20.66 0.94 -2.49
N GLY A 114 -20.48 -0.18 -3.17
CA GLY A 114 -19.17 -0.60 -3.70
C GLY A 114 -19.30 -1.54 -4.90
N LEU A 115 -18.15 -2.04 -5.34
CA LEU A 115 -18.03 -3.01 -6.42
C LEU A 115 -17.25 -4.23 -5.92
N LEU A 116 -17.71 -5.42 -6.33
CA LEU A 116 -16.90 -6.63 -6.25
C LEU A 116 -16.30 -6.92 -7.62
N PHE A 117 -14.98 -6.95 -7.70
CA PHE A 117 -14.24 -7.34 -8.91
C PHE A 117 -14.42 -8.84 -9.16
N GLN A 118 -14.75 -9.19 -10.40
CA GLN A 118 -14.97 -10.58 -10.85
C GLN A 118 -13.89 -11.03 -11.82
N ARG A 119 -13.43 -10.11 -12.69
CA ARG A 119 -12.40 -10.40 -13.69
C ARG A 119 -11.71 -9.13 -14.13
N PHE A 120 -10.42 -9.24 -14.43
CA PHE A 120 -9.66 -8.24 -15.17
C PHE A 120 -9.05 -8.88 -16.40
N THR A 121 -9.12 -8.20 -17.54
CA THR A 121 -8.44 -8.60 -18.77
C THR A 121 -7.53 -7.47 -19.20
N PRO A 122 -6.21 -7.62 -19.01
CA PRO A 122 -5.26 -6.55 -19.26
C PRO A 122 -5.19 -6.22 -20.76
N SER A 123 -5.05 -4.93 -21.07
CA SER A 123 -4.69 -4.42 -22.39
C SER A 123 -3.31 -3.73 -22.40
N SER A 124 -2.60 -3.76 -21.27
CA SER A 124 -1.25 -3.21 -21.07
C SER A 124 -0.37 -4.17 -20.26
N ASN A 125 0.81 -3.70 -19.84
CA ASN A 125 1.70 -4.41 -18.91
C ASN A 125 1.30 -4.29 -17.43
N VAL A 126 0.20 -3.58 -17.13
CA VAL A 126 -0.38 -3.52 -15.78
C VAL A 126 -1.29 -4.73 -15.57
N GLN A 127 -1.04 -5.47 -14.49
CA GLN A 127 -1.83 -6.61 -14.06
C GLN A 127 -2.55 -6.24 -12.77
N PHE A 128 -3.84 -6.60 -12.69
CA PHE A 128 -4.66 -6.37 -11.50
C PHE A 128 -5.11 -7.70 -10.88
N HIS A 129 -4.85 -7.84 -9.60
CA HIS A 129 -5.25 -8.97 -8.77
C HIS A 129 -6.12 -8.48 -7.63
N PHE A 130 -7.26 -9.14 -7.41
CA PHE A 130 -8.17 -8.81 -6.34
C PHE A 130 -8.47 -10.06 -5.51
N TYR A 131 -8.41 -9.92 -4.20
CA TYR A 131 -8.60 -11.03 -3.25
C TYR A 131 -9.58 -10.61 -2.16
N TYR A 132 -10.62 -11.40 -2.00
CA TYR A 132 -11.59 -11.28 -0.91
C TYR A 132 -11.31 -12.40 0.09
N ILE A 133 -10.69 -12.08 1.23
CA ILE A 133 -10.10 -13.07 2.16
C ILE A 133 -11.03 -13.49 3.32
N TYR A 134 -12.20 -12.87 3.44
CA TYR A 134 -13.28 -13.29 4.36
C TYR A 134 -14.65 -13.13 3.71
N ASN A 135 -15.65 -13.82 4.24
CA ASN A 135 -17.06 -13.72 3.83
C ASN A 135 -17.69 -12.35 4.18
N GLN A 136 -18.95 -12.12 3.80
CA GLN A 136 -19.69 -10.86 4.00
C GLN A 136 -19.76 -10.34 5.44
N TYR A 137 -19.54 -11.18 6.45
CA TYR A 137 -19.73 -10.80 7.86
C TYR A 137 -18.49 -11.05 8.72
N LEU A 138 -17.33 -11.25 8.09
CA LEU A 138 -16.05 -11.47 8.78
C LEU A 138 -16.09 -12.67 9.78
N ASN A 139 -17.01 -13.62 9.59
CA ASN A 139 -17.22 -14.75 10.49
C ASN A 139 -16.96 -16.11 9.82
N ALA A 140 -16.56 -16.09 8.55
CA ALA A 140 -16.08 -17.25 7.82
C ALA A 140 -15.05 -16.86 6.75
N THR A 141 -14.28 -17.83 6.28
CA THR A 141 -13.46 -17.71 5.06
C THR A 141 -14.37 -17.52 3.82
N PRO A 142 -13.80 -17.16 2.66
CA PRO A 142 -14.57 -17.02 1.41
C PRO A 142 -15.28 -18.31 1.00
N SER A 143 -14.70 -19.46 1.35
CA SER A 143 -15.26 -20.80 1.10
C SER A 143 -16.30 -21.25 2.15
N GLY A 144 -16.58 -20.41 3.15
CA GLY A 144 -17.60 -20.67 4.17
C GLY A 144 -17.12 -21.43 5.40
N GLN A 145 -15.80 -21.59 5.60
CA GLN A 145 -15.27 -22.18 6.85
C GLN A 145 -15.39 -21.16 7.99
N PRO A 146 -16.05 -21.48 9.11
CA PRO A 146 -16.20 -20.55 10.22
C PRO A 146 -14.86 -20.03 10.77
N VAL A 147 -14.83 -18.75 11.16
CA VAL A 147 -13.63 -18.09 11.71
C VAL A 147 -14.00 -17.41 13.04
N ASN A 148 -13.27 -17.75 14.10
CA ASN A 148 -13.44 -17.10 15.40
C ASN A 148 -12.75 -15.74 15.43
N ASN A 149 -13.27 -14.81 16.23
CA ASN A 149 -12.71 -13.46 16.36
C ASN A 149 -11.22 -13.43 16.71
N ALA A 150 -10.76 -14.34 17.57
CA ALA A 150 -9.36 -14.41 17.99
C ALA A 150 -8.40 -14.86 16.87
N ASP A 151 -8.92 -15.58 15.86
CA ASP A 151 -8.11 -16.23 14.83
C ASP A 151 -8.12 -15.47 13.50
N ARG A 152 -8.97 -14.44 13.35
CA ARG A 152 -9.21 -13.72 12.09
C ARG A 152 -7.94 -13.25 11.40
N VAL A 153 -7.05 -12.55 12.11
CA VAL A 153 -5.78 -12.07 11.54
C VAL A 153 -4.97 -13.23 10.96
N GLN A 154 -4.77 -14.31 11.71
CA GLN A 154 -4.02 -15.47 11.24
C GLN A 154 -4.71 -16.18 10.07
N VAL A 155 -6.04 -16.32 10.13
CA VAL A 155 -6.80 -16.93 9.03
C VAL A 155 -6.67 -16.09 7.75
N GLY A 156 -6.75 -14.76 7.85
CA GLY A 156 -6.55 -13.88 6.70
C GLY A 156 -5.16 -14.00 6.09
N LEU A 157 -4.13 -14.15 6.92
CA LEU A 157 -2.76 -14.40 6.44
C LEU A 157 -2.68 -15.74 5.71
N ASN A 158 -3.24 -16.81 6.29
CA ASN A 158 -3.25 -18.14 5.66
C ASN A 158 -4.01 -18.12 4.31
N GLU A 159 -5.14 -17.43 4.23
CA GLU A 159 -5.87 -17.24 2.97
C GLU A 159 -4.99 -16.50 1.94
N LEU A 160 -4.33 -15.42 2.36
CA LEU A 160 -3.47 -14.62 1.49
C LEU A 160 -2.22 -15.39 0.99
N GLU A 161 -1.59 -16.20 1.84
CA GLU A 161 -0.47 -17.08 1.50
C GLU A 161 -0.81 -18.08 0.39
N ASN A 162 -2.04 -18.60 0.40
CA ASN A 162 -2.51 -19.55 -0.61
C ASN A 162 -2.85 -18.88 -1.95
N MET A 163 -3.04 -17.56 -1.97
CA MET A 163 -3.55 -16.82 -3.12
C MET A 163 -2.52 -15.89 -3.76
N THR A 164 -1.45 -15.52 -3.06
CA THR A 164 -0.53 -14.47 -3.50
C THR A 164 0.93 -14.88 -3.39
N PRO A 165 1.84 -14.22 -4.14
CA PRO A 165 3.28 -14.38 -3.93
C PRO A 165 3.67 -13.97 -2.50
N SER A 166 4.68 -14.65 -1.93
CA SER A 166 5.13 -14.40 -0.56
C SER A 166 5.52 -12.95 -0.25
N TRP A 167 6.01 -12.20 -1.23
CA TRP A 167 6.35 -10.79 -1.04
C TRP A 167 5.11 -9.92 -0.74
N VAL A 168 3.93 -10.29 -1.24
CA VAL A 168 2.66 -9.59 -0.95
C VAL A 168 2.30 -9.82 0.51
N VAL A 169 2.34 -11.07 0.98
CA VAL A 169 2.08 -11.45 2.37
C VAL A 169 3.04 -10.71 3.31
N ASN A 170 4.33 -10.72 3.01
CA ASN A 170 5.35 -10.05 3.82
C ASN A 170 5.08 -8.54 3.97
N LEU A 171 4.65 -7.87 2.90
CA LEU A 171 4.27 -6.46 2.97
C LEU A 171 3.01 -6.24 3.81
N VAL A 172 2.01 -7.10 3.65
CA VAL A 172 0.78 -7.03 4.47
C VAL A 172 1.10 -7.22 5.95
N GLU A 173 1.87 -8.25 6.32
CA GLU A 173 2.30 -8.49 7.69
C GLU A 173 3.09 -7.31 8.26
N GLN A 174 4.12 -6.87 7.54
CA GLN A 174 4.96 -5.76 7.96
C GLN A 174 4.13 -4.52 8.24
N TYR A 175 3.29 -4.11 7.27
CA TYR A 175 2.57 -2.85 7.39
C TYR A 175 1.36 -2.91 8.31
N GLN A 176 0.65 -4.04 8.37
CA GLN A 176 -0.56 -4.13 9.18
C GLN A 176 -0.32 -4.56 10.63
N LEU A 177 0.75 -5.33 10.89
CA LEU A 177 1.02 -5.90 12.21
C LEU A 177 2.17 -5.20 12.95
N SER A 178 2.97 -4.37 12.26
CA SER A 178 4.14 -3.71 12.86
C SER A 178 4.21 -2.21 12.57
N GLU A 179 4.29 -1.80 11.30
CA GLU A 179 4.64 -0.41 10.94
C GLU A 179 3.45 0.56 11.10
N THR A 180 2.23 0.14 10.78
CA THR A 180 1.06 1.02 10.82
C THR A 180 0.30 0.85 12.12
N GLN A 181 0.39 1.86 12.99
CA GLN A 181 -0.30 1.92 14.28
C GLN A 181 -1.53 2.83 14.21
N VAL A 182 -2.58 2.47 14.95
CA VAL A 182 -3.79 3.29 15.16
C VAL A 182 -4.11 3.35 16.65
N VAL A 183 -4.92 4.34 17.05
CA VAL A 183 -5.39 4.43 18.44
C VAL A 183 -6.71 3.68 18.56
N TYR A 184 -6.73 2.65 19.40
CA TYR A 184 -7.94 1.89 19.74
C TYR A 184 -8.02 1.71 21.26
N ASN A 185 -9.16 2.04 21.85
CA ASN A 185 -9.37 2.05 23.31
C ASN A 185 -8.25 2.77 24.09
N GLY A 186 -7.76 3.90 23.57
CA GLY A 186 -6.73 4.72 24.20
C GLY A 186 -5.30 4.20 24.07
N ASN A 187 -5.07 3.05 23.42
CA ASN A 187 -3.75 2.46 23.21
C ASN A 187 -3.34 2.55 21.73
N GLN A 188 -2.04 2.69 21.47
CA GLN A 188 -1.49 2.46 20.14
C GLN A 188 -1.39 0.95 19.90
N VAL A 189 -2.03 0.48 18.85
CA VAL A 189 -2.04 -0.92 18.43
C VAL A 189 -1.81 -1.02 16.93
N PRO A 190 -1.27 -2.15 16.41
CA PRO A 190 -1.21 -2.38 14.98
C PRO A 190 -2.60 -2.24 14.34
N ILE A 191 -2.68 -1.72 13.13
CA ILE A 191 -3.95 -1.43 12.46
C ILE A 191 -4.86 -2.66 12.32
N ALA A 192 -4.30 -3.86 12.16
CA ALA A 192 -5.11 -5.09 12.15
C ALA A 192 -5.81 -5.39 13.50
N MET A 193 -5.31 -4.80 14.59
CA MET A 193 -5.86 -4.90 15.95
C MET A 193 -6.70 -3.67 16.32
N GLY A 194 -6.90 -2.74 15.39
CA GLY A 194 -7.53 -1.43 15.61
C GLY A 194 -9.05 -1.42 15.67
N SER A 195 -9.69 -2.54 16.03
CA SER A 195 -11.15 -2.65 16.15
C SER A 195 -11.56 -3.71 17.19
N SER A 196 -12.85 -3.76 17.53
CA SER A 196 -13.44 -4.83 18.36
C SER A 196 -13.38 -6.20 17.70
N GLU A 197 -13.09 -6.21 16.40
CA GLU A 197 -13.11 -7.36 15.52
C GLU A 197 -11.76 -7.45 14.79
N PRO A 198 -10.63 -7.74 15.45
CA PRO A 198 -9.31 -7.73 14.81
C PRO A 198 -9.26 -8.55 13.53
N HIS A 199 -8.76 -7.98 12.44
CA HIS A 199 -8.66 -8.61 11.12
C HIS A 199 -7.69 -7.85 10.22
N LEU A 200 -7.26 -8.47 9.13
CA LEU A 200 -6.51 -7.77 8.09
C LEU A 200 -7.39 -6.72 7.41
N VAL A 201 -6.94 -5.47 7.39
CA VAL A 201 -7.64 -4.35 6.76
C VAL A 201 -7.46 -4.36 5.24
N THR A 202 -8.36 -3.68 4.53
CA THR A 202 -8.24 -3.48 3.08
C THR A 202 -6.86 -2.91 2.74
N THR A 203 -6.21 -3.49 1.73
CA THR A 203 -4.85 -3.13 1.31
C THR A 203 -4.79 -2.99 -0.19
N LEU A 204 -4.15 -1.92 -0.65
CA LEU A 204 -3.76 -1.72 -2.04
C LEU A 204 -2.24 -1.71 -2.12
N ILE A 205 -1.66 -2.62 -2.90
CA ILE A 205 -0.23 -2.64 -3.20
C ILE A 205 -0.05 -2.40 -4.70
N ILE A 206 0.87 -1.52 -5.07
CA ILE A 206 1.25 -1.24 -6.45
C ILE A 206 2.76 -1.42 -6.55
N SER A 207 3.24 -2.36 -7.36
CA SER A 207 4.66 -2.66 -7.52
C SER A 207 5.05 -2.74 -8.99
N GLY A 208 6.22 -2.18 -9.33
CA GLY A 208 6.81 -2.25 -10.66
C GLY A 208 8.23 -1.67 -10.69
N PRO A 209 8.82 -1.43 -11.87
CA PRO A 209 10.19 -0.96 -12.02
C PRO A 209 10.53 0.34 -11.25
N GLY A 210 9.54 1.20 -11.02
CA GLY A 210 9.70 2.44 -10.27
C GLY A 210 9.68 2.29 -8.75
N GLY A 211 9.38 1.08 -8.24
CA GLY A 211 9.34 0.74 -6.82
C GLY A 211 7.98 0.15 -6.39
N THR A 212 7.73 0.19 -5.08
CA THR A 212 6.52 -0.38 -4.48
C THR A 212 5.85 0.60 -3.54
N TRP A 213 4.52 0.68 -3.64
CA TRP A 213 3.65 1.50 -2.82
C TRP A 213 2.61 0.64 -2.12
N ILE A 214 2.18 1.10 -0.94
CA ILE A 214 1.09 0.49 -0.18
C ILE A 214 0.10 1.57 0.31
N MET A 215 -1.16 1.20 0.43
CA MET A 215 -2.17 1.94 1.17
C MET A 215 -3.03 0.95 1.95
N LEU A 216 -3.39 1.31 3.17
CA LEU A 216 -4.29 0.57 4.04
C LEU A 216 -5.59 1.35 4.24
N GLY A 217 -6.72 0.66 4.30
CA GLY A 217 -8.05 1.27 4.45
C GLY A 217 -8.59 1.85 3.14
N TYR A 218 -9.02 3.11 3.20
CA TYR A 218 -9.62 3.85 2.08
C TYR A 218 -8.84 5.14 1.79
N PRO A 219 -8.86 5.69 0.56
CA PRO A 219 -8.15 6.93 0.26
C PRO A 219 -8.68 8.09 1.09
N LYS A 220 -7.80 8.85 1.74
CA LYS A 220 -8.19 10.02 2.56
C LYS A 220 -9.00 11.06 1.76
N SER A 221 -8.76 11.14 0.46
CA SER A 221 -9.47 12.03 -0.47
C SER A 221 -10.90 11.58 -0.81
N LEU A 222 -11.29 10.37 -0.41
CA LEU A 222 -12.62 9.81 -0.65
C LEU A 222 -13.05 8.97 0.58
N PRO A 223 -13.47 9.60 1.69
CA PRO A 223 -13.98 8.89 2.85
C PRO A 223 -15.31 8.15 2.54
N PRO A 224 -15.65 7.09 3.30
CA PRO A 224 -16.87 6.30 3.06
C PRO A 224 -18.16 7.12 3.04
N SER A 225 -18.27 8.12 3.91
CA SER A 225 -19.45 9.02 3.96
C SER A 225 -19.63 9.83 2.67
N GLU A 226 -18.54 10.17 1.99
CA GLU A 226 -18.59 10.90 0.73
C GLU A 226 -19.14 10.00 -0.38
N VAL A 227 -18.72 8.74 -0.45
CA VAL A 227 -19.28 7.77 -1.40
C VAL A 227 -20.79 7.59 -1.21
N VAL A 228 -21.26 7.46 0.03
CA VAL A 228 -22.70 7.37 0.34
C VAL A 228 -23.43 8.63 -0.10
N SER A 229 -22.83 9.82 0.06
CA SER A 229 -23.44 11.10 -0.32
C SER A 229 -23.51 11.32 -1.83
N ILE A 230 -22.57 10.76 -2.59
CA ILE A 230 -22.55 10.82 -4.05
C ILE A 230 -23.75 10.05 -4.60
N ASN A 231 -23.86 8.77 -4.26
CA ASN A 231 -24.98 7.95 -4.66
C ASN A 231 -25.05 6.69 -3.78
N GLY A 232 -26.08 6.61 -2.94
CA GLY A 232 -26.33 5.46 -2.07
C GLY A 232 -26.76 4.18 -2.80
N ASN A 233 -26.92 4.20 -4.14
CA ASN A 233 -27.27 3.03 -4.94
C ASN A 233 -26.09 2.62 -5.83
N SER A 234 -25.47 1.47 -5.52
CA SER A 234 -24.29 0.98 -6.23
C SER A 234 -24.55 0.67 -7.71
N THR A 235 -25.75 0.21 -8.06
CA THR A 235 -26.08 -0.08 -9.48
C THR A 235 -26.24 1.22 -10.27
N GLN A 236 -26.89 2.23 -9.70
CA GLN A 236 -27.03 3.53 -10.35
C GLN A 236 -25.68 4.22 -10.51
N LEU A 237 -24.83 4.19 -9.48
CA LEU A 237 -23.48 4.76 -9.55
C LEU A 237 -22.60 4.07 -10.59
N LEU A 238 -22.67 2.74 -10.70
CA LEU A 238 -21.95 2.01 -11.75
C LEU A 238 -22.42 2.43 -13.15
N ASN A 239 -23.75 2.46 -13.38
CA ASN A 239 -24.31 2.87 -14.67
C ASN A 239 -23.93 4.31 -15.04
N GLU A 240 -23.89 5.21 -14.06
CA GLU A 240 -23.46 6.60 -14.24
C GLU A 240 -22.01 6.67 -14.72
N ILE A 241 -21.10 5.99 -14.02
CA ILE A 241 -19.67 5.91 -14.37
C ILE A 241 -19.48 5.26 -15.76
N GLU A 242 -20.16 4.15 -16.04
CA GLU A 242 -20.08 3.46 -17.35
C GLU A 242 -20.63 4.32 -18.50
N SER A 243 -21.55 5.25 -18.23
CA SER A 243 -22.03 6.22 -19.21
C SER A 243 -21.07 7.39 -19.45
N GLY A 244 -19.92 7.41 -18.77
CA GLY A 244 -18.89 8.46 -18.88
C GLY A 244 -19.05 9.60 -17.87
N HIS A 245 -20.02 9.51 -16.94
CA HIS A 245 -20.22 10.51 -15.89
C HIS A 245 -19.56 10.01 -14.60
N VAL A 246 -18.30 10.38 -14.37
CA VAL A 246 -17.59 10.01 -13.14
C VAL A 246 -17.73 11.13 -12.12
N PRO A 247 -18.28 10.88 -10.91
CA PRO A 247 -18.34 11.89 -9.86
C PRO A 247 -16.95 12.41 -9.50
N SER A 248 -16.80 13.74 -9.39
CA SER A 248 -15.48 14.38 -9.25
C SER A 248 -14.62 13.88 -8.09
N PRO A 249 -15.15 13.54 -6.90
CA PRO A 249 -14.34 12.95 -5.84
C PRO A 249 -13.75 11.58 -6.24
N ILE A 250 -14.56 10.73 -6.87
CA ILE A 250 -14.11 9.42 -7.37
C ILE A 250 -13.06 9.61 -8.47
N GLU A 251 -13.30 10.52 -9.40
CA GLU A 251 -12.36 10.81 -10.49
C GLU A 251 -11.03 11.35 -9.96
N SER A 252 -11.04 12.31 -9.05
CA SER A 252 -9.82 12.89 -8.44
C SER A 252 -8.98 11.83 -7.74
N THR A 253 -9.60 10.95 -6.96
CA THR A 253 -8.92 9.84 -6.30
C THR A 253 -8.43 8.79 -7.31
N ALA A 254 -9.19 8.51 -8.36
CA ALA A 254 -8.76 7.61 -9.44
C ALA A 254 -7.51 8.15 -10.16
N GLN A 255 -7.44 9.45 -10.41
CA GLN A 255 -6.26 10.09 -11.00
C GLN A 255 -5.03 9.98 -10.09
N GLN A 256 -5.19 10.08 -8.77
CA GLN A 256 -4.09 9.85 -7.82
C GLN A 256 -3.59 8.40 -7.90
N ILE A 257 -4.49 7.42 -7.95
CA ILE A 257 -4.10 6.01 -8.13
C ILE A 257 -3.41 5.80 -9.48
N LEU A 258 -3.95 6.38 -10.55
CA LEU A 258 -3.39 6.30 -11.90
C LEU A 258 -1.95 6.83 -11.95
N GLN A 259 -1.70 7.98 -11.34
CA GLN A 259 -0.36 8.57 -11.23
C GLN A 259 0.61 7.65 -10.50
N ILE A 260 0.17 6.95 -9.45
CA ILE A 260 1.05 6.01 -8.76
C ILE A 260 1.30 4.76 -9.59
N ILE A 261 0.31 4.25 -10.33
CA ILE A 261 0.54 3.14 -11.27
C ILE A 261 1.58 3.56 -12.32
N GLN A 262 1.53 4.79 -12.83
CA GLN A 262 2.53 5.32 -13.77
C GLN A 262 3.93 5.40 -13.13
N GLN A 263 4.02 5.98 -11.94
CA GLN A 263 5.28 6.04 -11.18
C GLN A 263 5.86 4.65 -10.94
N ALA A 264 5.03 3.67 -10.56
CA ALA A 264 5.45 2.29 -10.36
C ALA A 264 5.86 1.61 -11.66
N SER A 265 5.23 1.97 -12.78
CA SER A 265 5.62 1.51 -14.12
C SER A 265 6.96 2.09 -14.60
N GLY A 266 7.50 3.10 -13.90
CA GLY A 266 8.70 3.83 -14.31
C GLY A 266 8.44 4.79 -15.48
N SER A 267 7.20 5.25 -15.64
CA SER A 267 6.75 6.19 -16.68
C SER A 267 6.45 7.57 -16.11
#